data_AF-A0A1V2ZE97-F1
#
_entry.id   AF-A0A1V2ZE97-F1
#
_cell.length_a   1.000
_cell.length_b   1.000
_cell.length_c   1.000
_cell.angle_alpha   90.00
_cell.angle_beta   90.00
_cell.angle_gamma   90.00
#
_symmetry.space_group_name_H-M   'P 1'
#
loop_
_entity.id
_entity.type
_entity.pdbx_description
1 polymer ?
#
loop_
_entity_poly.entity_id
_entity_poly.type
_entity_poly.pdbx_seq_one_letter_code
_entity_poly.pdbx_strand_id
1 'polypeptide(L)'
;MTVRILAAVAERDGRTWLVRIPSLGTAVRARTVSEVDAVAREAAALLLDVPESEIELVTTVRVTPGAGRGGPGSRSGAERS
;
A
#
# COMPACT_ATOMS: atom_id res chain seq x y z
N MET A 1 15.86 -14.22 19.25
CA MET A 1 14.74 -13.63 18.49
C MET A 1 15.32 -12.72 17.45
N THR A 2 14.97 -12.91 16.18
CA THR A 2 15.48 -12.09 15.07
C THR A 2 14.34 -11.24 14.56
N VAL A 3 14.39 -9.93 14.83
CA VAL A 3 13.39 -8.99 14.32
C VAL A 3 13.62 -8.74 12.84
N ARG A 4 12.57 -8.83 12.05
CA ARG A 4 12.59 -8.59 10.59
C ARG A 4 12.01 -7.23 10.32
N ILE A 5 12.80 -6.37 9.67
CA ILE A 5 12.36 -5.05 9.26
C ILE A 5 11.83 -5.13 7.83
N LEU A 6 10.57 -4.77 7.64
CA LEU A 6 9.88 -4.80 6.36
C LEU A 6 9.42 -3.39 5.98
N ALA A 7 9.50 -3.06 4.69
CA ALA A 7 8.94 -1.82 4.16
C ALA A 7 7.55 -2.10 3.58
N ALA A 8 6.57 -1.29 3.98
CA ALA A 8 5.24 -1.29 3.40
C ALA A 8 4.93 0.05 2.73
N VAL A 9 4.23 0.02 1.61
CA VAL A 9 3.76 1.22 0.91
C VAL A 9 2.25 1.19 0.84
N ALA A 10 1.61 2.16 1.48
CA ALA A 10 0.16 2.31 1.48
C ALA A 10 -0.26 3.43 0.53
N GLU A 11 -1.08 3.09 -0.45
CA GLU A 11 -1.60 4.02 -1.44
C GLU A 11 -3.13 4.12 -1.32
N ARG A 12 -3.66 5.34 -1.40
CA ARG A 12 -5.11 5.55 -1.36
C ARG A 12 -5.72 5.09 -2.69
N ASP A 13 -6.52 4.04 -2.65
CA ASP A 13 -7.27 3.49 -3.79
C ASP A 13 -8.77 3.70 -3.57
N GLY A 14 -9.25 4.89 -3.98
CA GLY A 14 -10.63 5.31 -3.81
C GLY A 14 -11.06 5.40 -2.34
N ARG A 15 -11.91 4.47 -1.89
CA ARG A 15 -12.41 4.41 -0.50
C ARG A 15 -11.56 3.52 0.41
N THR A 16 -10.61 2.80 -0.15
CA THR A 16 -9.76 1.85 0.57
C THR A 16 -8.29 2.21 0.41
N TRP A 17 -7.43 1.55 1.17
CA TRP A 17 -5.99 1.67 1.06
C TRP A 17 -5.44 0.35 0.54
N LEU A 18 -4.62 0.45 -0.50
CA LEU A 18 -3.86 -0.67 -1.00
C LEU A 18 -2.48 -0.61 -0.35
N VAL A 19 -2.14 -1.63 0.43
CA VAL A 19 -0.87 -1.73 1.15
C VAL A 19 -0.03 -2.82 0.51
N ARG A 20 1.15 -2.48 0.03
CA ARG A 20 2.07 -3.41 -0.64
C ARG A 20 3.28 -3.65 0.23
N ILE A 21 3.71 -4.90 0.34
CA ILE A 21 4.98 -5.28 0.99
C ILE A 21 5.86 -5.91 -0.09
N PRO A 22 6.70 -5.12 -0.79
CA PRO A 22 7.40 -5.58 -1.99
C PRO A 22 8.34 -6.75 -1.74
N SER A 23 9.00 -6.80 -0.58
CA SER A 23 9.93 -7.87 -0.21
C SER A 23 9.25 -9.23 -0.06
N LEU A 24 7.93 -9.25 0.21
CA LEU A 24 7.14 -10.47 0.32
C LEU A 24 6.28 -10.74 -0.92
N GLY A 25 6.32 -9.85 -1.93
CA GLY A 25 5.48 -9.95 -3.12
C GLY A 25 3.98 -9.92 -2.84
N THR A 26 3.56 -9.40 -1.68
CA THR A 26 2.16 -9.40 -1.23
C THR A 26 1.56 -8.01 -1.21
N ALA A 27 0.23 -7.97 -1.30
CA ALA A 27 -0.56 -6.77 -1.13
C ALA A 27 -1.85 -7.06 -0.38
N VAL A 28 -2.20 -6.18 0.55
CA VAL A 28 -3.41 -6.25 1.37
C VAL A 28 -4.22 -4.96 1.28
N ARG A 29 -5.49 -5.03 1.69
CA ARG A 29 -6.39 -3.87 1.65
C ARG A 29 -6.81 -3.49 3.07
N ALA A 30 -6.71 -2.20 3.38
CA ALA A 30 -7.20 -1.61 4.62
C ALA A 30 -8.37 -0.65 4.34
N ARG A 31 -9.30 -0.48 5.29
CA ARG A 31 -10.43 0.47 5.13
C ARG A 31 -10.02 1.88 5.53
N THR A 32 -9.17 1.98 6.56
CA THR A 32 -8.66 3.25 7.07
C THR A 32 -7.14 3.28 7.05
N VAL A 33 -6.55 4.48 7.13
CA VAL A 33 -5.09 4.63 7.20
C VAL A 33 -4.53 4.05 8.50
N SER A 34 -5.29 4.13 9.59
CA SER A 34 -4.89 3.62 10.90
C SER A 34 -4.79 2.09 10.96
N GLU A 35 -5.51 1.39 10.08
CA GLU A 35 -5.48 -0.08 9.96
C GLU A 35 -4.31 -0.58 9.10
N VAL A 36 -3.67 0.29 8.32
CA VAL A 36 -2.63 -0.09 7.34
C VAL A 36 -1.52 -0.92 8.00
N ASP A 37 -0.98 -0.44 9.12
CA ASP A 37 0.14 -1.10 9.80
C ASP A 37 -0.27 -2.45 10.40
N ALA A 38 -1.46 -2.53 10.99
CA ALA A 38 -1.96 -3.76 11.61
C ALA A 38 -2.17 -4.84 10.56
N VAL A 39 -2.88 -4.52 9.46
CA VAL A 39 -3.18 -5.47 8.39
C VAL A 39 -1.91 -5.89 7.64
N ALA A 40 -0.96 -4.97 7.45
CA ALA A 40 0.34 -5.30 6.86
C ALA A 40 1.16 -6.23 7.76
N ARG A 41 1.16 -6.01 9.08
CA ARG A 41 1.89 -6.84 10.05
C ARG A 41 1.34 -8.24 10.11
N GLU A 42 0.02 -8.36 10.24
CA GLU A 42 -0.68 -9.64 10.27
C GLU A 42 -0.38 -10.44 9.00
N ALA A 43 -0.49 -9.83 7.82
CA ALA A 43 -0.20 -10.49 6.56
C ALA A 43 1.27 -10.93 6.43
N ALA A 44 2.21 -10.11 6.89
CA ALA A 44 3.63 -10.46 6.89
C ALA A 44 3.94 -11.61 7.85
N ALA A 45 3.37 -11.59 9.06
CA ALA A 45 3.52 -12.63 10.06
C ALA A 45 3.00 -13.98 9.53
N LEU A 46 1.81 -13.99 8.91
CA LEU A 46 1.21 -15.18 8.30
C LEU A 46 2.05 -15.73 7.15
N LEU A 47 2.58 -14.88 6.28
CA LEU A 47 3.40 -15.31 5.14
C LEU A 47 4.77 -15.85 5.55
N LEU A 48 5.34 -15.31 6.63
CA LEU A 48 6.65 -15.68 7.13
C LEU A 48 6.60 -16.79 8.19
N ASP A 49 5.40 -17.19 8.63
CA ASP A 49 5.15 -18.15 9.70
C ASP A 49 5.89 -17.78 11.00
N VAL A 50 5.81 -16.50 11.37
CA VAL A 50 6.42 -15.94 12.58
C VAL A 50 5.39 -15.13 13.37
N PRO A 51 5.56 -14.96 14.70
CA PRO A 51 4.70 -14.08 15.47
C PRO A 51 4.85 -12.61 15.03
N GLU A 52 3.78 -11.84 15.16
CA GLU A 52 3.78 -10.40 14.85
C GLU A 52 4.83 -9.59 15.63
N SER A 53 5.22 -10.05 16.82
CA SER A 53 6.27 -9.42 17.64
C SER A 53 7.67 -9.51 17.02
N GLU A 54 7.87 -10.36 16.01
CA GLU A 54 9.12 -10.46 15.25
C GLU A 54 9.10 -9.62 13.96
N ILE A 55 8.03 -8.86 13.71
CA ILE A 55 7.86 -8.01 12.53
C ILE A 55 7.90 -6.53 12.92
N GLU A 56 8.92 -5.85 12.44
CA GLU A 56 8.99 -4.39 12.47
C GLU A 56 8.64 -3.85 11.09
N LEU A 57 7.64 -2.97 11.01
CA LEU A 57 7.15 -2.41 9.75
C LEU A 57 7.45 -0.93 9.67
N VAL A 58 8.06 -0.53 8.56
CA VAL A 58 8.25 0.87 8.17
C VAL A 58 7.26 1.16 7.04
N THR A 59 6.14 1.77 7.39
CA THR A 59 5.08 2.10 6.44
C THR A 59 5.27 3.51 5.87
N THR A 60 5.31 3.60 4.55
CA THR A 60 5.20 4.87 3.83
C THR A 60 3.78 5.04 3.32
N VAL A 61 3.07 6.05 3.82
CA VAL A 61 1.73 6.40 3.35
C VAL A 61 1.83 7.43 2.23
N ARG A 62 1.31 7.09 1.06
CA ARG A 62 1.20 7.97 -0.11
C ARG A 62 -0.25 8.36 -0.32
N VAL A 63 -0.52 9.63 -0.05
CA VAL A 63 -1.79 10.27 -0.39
C VAL A 63 -1.55 11.11 -1.62
N THR A 64 -2.04 10.68 -2.78
CA THR A 64 -2.05 11.56 -3.96
C THR A 64 -3.07 12.68 -3.68
N PRO A 65 -2.63 13.94 -3.54
CA PRO A 65 -3.57 15.05 -3.44
C PRO A 65 -4.12 15.27 -4.85
N GLY A 66 -5.30 14.72 -5.14
CA GLY A 66 -5.85 14.85 -6.50
C GLY A 66 -6.98 13.92 -6.93
N ALA A 67 -7.48 13.00 -6.09
CA ALA A 67 -8.70 12.26 -6.44
C ALA A 67 -10.00 13.05 -6.16
N GLY A 68 -9.91 14.38 -6.05
CA GLY A 68 -11.04 15.30 -6.03
C GLY A 68 -11.12 16.03 -7.37
N ARG A 69 -11.99 15.54 -8.28
CA ARG A 69 -12.44 16.22 -9.50
C ARG A 69 -11.35 16.55 -10.56
N GLY A 70 -11.33 15.75 -11.63
CA GLY A 70 -10.84 16.17 -12.94
C GLY A 70 -9.35 15.91 -13.21
N GLY A 71 -9.01 14.70 -13.69
CA GLY A 71 -7.80 14.52 -14.48
C GLY A 71 -8.01 15.12 -15.88
N PRO A 72 -7.09 15.93 -16.42
CA PRO A 72 -7.22 16.47 -17.77
C PRO A 72 -7.20 15.30 -18.74
N GLY A 73 -8.26 15.18 -19.52
CA GLY A 73 -8.35 14.23 -20.61
C GLY A 73 -7.19 14.44 -21.56
N SER A 74 -6.33 13.43 -21.70
CA SER A 74 -5.47 13.25 -22.86
C SER A 74 -6.32 13.10 -24.11
N ARG A 75 -6.83 14.21 -24.66
CA ARG A 75 -7.07 14.32 -26.09
C ARG A 75 -5.72 14.58 -26.73
N SER A 76 -4.97 13.49 -26.95
CA SER A 76 -3.90 13.50 -27.92
C SER A 76 -4.53 13.81 -29.27
N GLY A 77 -4.17 14.94 -29.84
CA GLY A 77 -4.44 15.24 -31.24
C GLY A 77 -3.84 14.16 -32.14
N ALA A 78 -4.57 13.84 -33.20
CA ALA A 78 -4.02 13.32 -34.43
C ALA A 78 -4.87 13.92 -35.56
N GLU A 79 -4.51 15.14 -35.96
CA GLU A 79 -4.61 15.54 -37.36
C GLU A 79 -3.95 14.46 -38.23
N ARG A 80 -4.69 13.93 -39.21
CA ARG A 80 -4.29 13.63 -40.61
C ARG A 80 -5.61 13.49 -41.37
N SER A 81 -6.03 14.47 -42.17
CA SER A 81 -5.68 14.73 -43.59
C SER A 81 -6.92 14.48 -44.44
#